data_AF-A0A9E1PPA5-F1
#
_entry.id   AF-A0A9E1PPA5-F1
#
_cell.length_a   1.000
_cell.length_b   1.000
_cell.length_c   1.000
_cell.angle_alpha   90.00
_cell.angle_beta   90.00
_cell.angle_gamma   90.00
#
_symmetry.space_group_name_H-M   'P 1'
#
loop_
_entity.id
_entity.type
_entity.pdbx_description
1 polymer ?
#
loop_
_entity_poly.entity_id
_entity_poly.type
_entity_poly.pdbx_seq_one_letter_code
_entity_poly.pdbx_strand_id
1 'polypeptide(L)'
;TALFANEAGLQAEGGNLYTQTAASGQATTGAPGSSGFGSILQGFLETSNVNAVEEISNLISAQRAYEMNSKVIKTSDEMMGTTANMR
;
A
#
# COMPACT_ATOMS: atom_id res chain seq x y z
N THR A 1 15.80 13.52 15.40
CA THR A 1 14.78 12.90 14.52
C THR A 1 13.72 13.94 14.22
N ALA A 2 13.02 13.83 13.08
CA ALA A 2 11.96 14.76 12.72
C ALA A 2 10.61 14.03 12.81
N LEU A 3 9.66 14.64 13.50
CA LEU A 3 8.29 14.14 13.63
C LEU A 3 7.40 14.96 12.71
N PHE A 4 6.57 14.27 11.94
CA PHE A 4 5.57 14.88 11.08
C PHE A 4 4.20 14.60 11.68
N ALA A 5 3.31 15.59 11.63
CA ALA A 5 1.95 15.43 12.16
C ALA A 5 1.14 14.39 11.37
N ASN A 6 1.47 14.21 10.08
CA ASN A 6 0.85 13.23 9.21
C ASN A 6 1.89 12.52 8.34
N GLU A 7 2.24 11.30 8.72
CA GLU A 7 3.21 10.45 8.01
C GLU A 7 2.68 9.97 6.65
N ALA A 8 1.36 9.76 6.52
CA ALA A 8 0.73 9.38 5.25
C ALA A 8 0.70 10.52 4.21
N GLY A 9 0.95 11.76 4.65
CA GLY A 9 1.07 12.93 3.77
C GLY A 9 2.48 13.11 3.19
N LEU A 10 3.45 12.29 3.58
CA LEU A 10 4.82 12.36 3.07
C LEU A 10 4.89 11.83 1.63
N GLN A 11 5.67 12.50 0.79
CA GLN A 11 5.92 12.03 -0.56
C GLN A 11 7.12 11.10 -0.57
N ALA A 12 6.94 9.85 -1.00
CA ALA A 12 8.03 8.90 -1.16
C ALA A 12 8.85 9.26 -2.41
N GLU A 13 10.13 9.62 -2.24
CA GLU A 13 11.07 9.85 -3.35
C GLU A 13 11.82 8.57 -3.76
N GLY A 14 11.59 7.47 -3.06
CA GLY A 14 12.18 6.15 -3.32
C GLY A 14 13.35 5.83 -2.37
N GLY A 15 13.73 4.56 -2.29
CA GLY A 15 14.83 4.11 -1.42
C GLY A 15 14.60 4.35 0.08
N ASN A 16 13.34 4.31 0.52
CA ASN A 16 12.89 4.65 1.89
C ASN A 16 13.11 6.12 2.29
N LEU A 17 13.35 7.01 1.31
CA LEU A 17 13.42 8.46 1.52
C LEU A 17 12.04 9.09 1.35
N TYR A 18 11.72 10.01 2.25
CA TYR A 18 10.46 10.73 2.28
C TYR A 18 10.71 12.24 2.31
N THR A 19 9.98 12.96 1.47
CA THR A 19 10.02 14.43 1.39
C THR A 19 8.74 15.00 2.00
N GLN A 20 8.90 16.08 2.77
CA GLN A 20 7.77 16.80 3.37
C GLN A 20 6.91 17.48 2.30
N THR A 21 5.59 17.38 2.44
CA THR A 21 4.63 18.07 1.58
C THR A 21 3.75 19.00 2.42
N ALA A 22 2.93 19.82 1.76
CA ALA A 22 1.94 20.62 2.47
C ALA A 22 0.92 19.76 3.26
N ALA A 23 0.72 18.50 2.86
CA ALA A 23 -0.20 17.57 3.52
C ALA A 23 0.41 16.86 4.75
N SER A 24 1.75 16.78 4.85
CA SER A 24 2.44 16.20 6.02
C SER A 24 2.58 17.18 7.19
N GLY A 25 2.45 18.49 6.92
CA GLY A 25 2.76 19.55 7.88
C GLY A 25 4.26 19.84 8.00
N GLN A 26 4.63 20.80 8.85
CA GLN A 26 6.04 21.14 9.10
C GLN A 26 6.75 20.05 9.92
N ALA A 27 8.02 19.79 9.58
CA ALA A 27 8.88 18.92 10.36
C ALA A 27 9.12 19.48 11.76
N THR A 28 8.72 18.77 12.80
CA THR A 28 9.10 19.07 14.19
C THR A 28 10.40 18.33 14.50
N THR A 29 11.52 19.04 14.55
CA THR A 29 12.82 18.43 14.86
C THR A 29 13.06 18.38 16.36
N GLY A 30 13.56 17.25 16.85
CA GLY A 30 13.89 17.06 18.25
C GLY A 30 15.06 16.09 18.46
N ALA A 31 15.66 16.15 19.64
CA ALA A 31 16.70 15.22 20.05
C ALA A 31 16.08 13.83 20.33
N PRO A 32 16.72 12.73 19.90
CA PRO A 32 16.28 11.38 20.23
C PRO A 32 16.25 11.20 21.76
N GLY A 33 15.14 10.68 22.31
CA GLY A 33 14.92 10.57 23.75
C GLY A 33 14.30 11.80 24.44
N SER A 34 13.96 12.86 23.69
CA SER A 34 13.13 13.96 24.20
C SER A 34 11.64 13.59 24.22
N SER A 35 10.82 14.34 24.97
CA SER A 35 9.37 14.13 25.05
C SER A 35 8.73 14.06 23.64
N GLY A 36 8.09 12.92 23.33
CA GLY A 36 7.46 12.66 22.05
C GLY A 36 8.35 11.99 20.99
N PHE A 37 9.66 11.87 21.20
CA PHE A 37 10.58 11.20 20.27
C PHE A 37 11.01 9.82 20.79
N GLY A 38 11.02 8.82 19.92
CA GLY A 38 11.55 7.50 20.23
C GLY A 38 13.03 7.53 20.63
N SER A 39 13.46 6.52 21.39
CA SER A 39 14.88 6.29 21.69
C SER A 39 15.55 5.55 20.54
N ILE A 40 16.83 5.86 20.28
CA ILE A 40 17.62 5.11 19.31
C ILE A 40 18.21 3.90 20.03
N LEU A 41 17.89 2.69 19.56
CA LEU A 41 18.55 1.46 20.00
C LEU A 41 19.72 1.16 19.07
N GLN A 42 20.94 1.22 19.60
CA GLN A 42 22.15 0.93 18.84
C GLN A 42 22.22 -0.57 18.50
N GLY A 43 22.44 -0.91 17.24
CA GLY A 43 22.53 -2.29 16.76
C GLY A 43 21.19 -2.95 16.41
N PHE A 44 20.07 -2.23 16.54
CA PHE A 44 18.75 -2.69 16.11
C PHE A 44 18.45 -2.17 14.70
N LEU A 45 18.08 -3.07 13.79
CA LEU A 45 17.60 -2.73 12.45
C LEU A 45 16.09 -2.94 12.43
N GLU A 46 15.32 -1.91 12.05
CA GLU A 46 13.88 -2.03 11.87
C GLU A 46 13.59 -2.99 10.71
N THR A 47 13.02 -4.14 11.04
CA THR A 47 12.56 -5.12 10.05
C THR A 47 11.32 -4.59 9.34
N SER A 48 11.15 -4.95 8.07
CA SER A 48 9.96 -4.62 7.29
C SER A 48 8.69 -5.03 8.04
N ASN A 49 7.71 -4.12 8.09
CA ASN A 49 6.37 -4.40 8.61
C ASN A 49 5.52 -5.26 7.67
N VAL A 50 6.04 -5.61 6.49
CA VAL A 50 5.34 -6.39 5.47
C VAL A 50 5.51 -7.88 5.74
N ASN A 51 4.39 -8.60 5.91
CA ASN A 51 4.38 -10.05 6.00
C ASN A 51 4.25 -10.66 4.59
N ALA A 52 5.31 -11.29 4.11
CA ALA A 52 5.34 -11.89 2.77
C ALA A 52 4.23 -12.92 2.53
N VAL A 53 3.78 -13.66 3.55
CA VAL A 53 2.71 -14.67 3.42
C VAL A 53 1.36 -13.99 3.17
N GLU A 54 1.10 -12.90 3.90
CA GLU A 54 -0.14 -12.13 3.77
C GLU A 54 -0.20 -11.42 2.41
N GLU A 55 0.90 -10.81 1.98
CA GLU A 55 0.98 -10.17 0.66
C GLU A 55 0.77 -11.16 -0.49
N ILE A 56 1.35 -12.36 -0.43
CA ILE A 56 1.12 -13.38 -1.45
C ILE A 56 -0.35 -13.82 -1.47
N SER A 57 -0.98 -13.96 -0.29
CA SER A 57 -2.41 -14.28 -0.20
C SER A 57 -3.30 -13.18 -0.81
N ASN A 58 -2.97 -11.91 -0.56
CA ASN A 58 -3.65 -10.76 -1.14
C ASN A 58 -3.49 -10.73 -2.67
N LEU A 59 -2.29 -11.01 -3.19
CA LEU A 59 -2.05 -11.11 -4.64
C LEU A 59 -2.83 -12.27 -5.27
N ILE A 60 -2.85 -13.45 -4.65
CA ILE A 60 -3.63 -14.60 -5.15
C ILE A 60 -5.12 -14.25 -5.17
N SER A 61 -5.62 -13.58 -4.14
CA SER A 61 -7.03 -13.17 -4.05
C SER A 61 -7.38 -12.15 -5.14
N ALA A 62 -6.52 -11.16 -5.37
CA ALA A 62 -6.66 -10.18 -6.44
C ALA A 62 -6.63 -10.85 -7.84
N GLN A 63 -5.73 -11.81 -8.05
CA GLN A 63 -5.67 -12.59 -9.28
C GLN A 63 -6.93 -13.43 -9.50
N ARG A 64 -7.44 -14.11 -8.46
CA ARG A 64 -8.69 -14.88 -8.55
C ARG A 64 -9.90 -14.01 -8.83
N ALA A 65 -9.97 -12.82 -8.24
CA ALA A 65 -11.01 -11.85 -8.55
C ALA A 65 -10.93 -11.40 -10.02
N TYR A 66 -9.73 -11.14 -10.54
CA TYR A 66 -9.53 -10.79 -11.95
C TYR A 66 -9.92 -11.93 -12.91
N GLU A 67 -9.50 -13.17 -12.61
CA GLU A 67 -9.86 -14.36 -13.38
C GLU A 67 -11.38 -14.60 -13.38
N MET A 68 -12.02 -14.47 -12.20
CA MET A 68 -13.45 -14.62 -12.05
C MET A 68 -14.21 -13.56 -12.85
N ASN A 69 -13.83 -12.28 -12.72
CA ASN A 69 -14.44 -11.18 -13.47
C ASN A 69 -14.27 -11.38 -14.99
N SER A 70 -13.08 -11.81 -15.43
CA SER A 70 -12.82 -12.09 -16.85
C SER A 70 -13.66 -13.25 -17.37
N LYS A 71 -13.90 -14.28 -16.54
CA LYS A 71 -14.74 -15.42 -16.92
C LYS A 71 -16.22 -15.04 -16.96
N VAL A 72 -16.70 -14.24 -16.01
CA VAL A 72 -18.07 -13.69 -16.01
C VAL A 72 -18.32 -12.90 -17.29
N ILE A 73 -17.41 -12.00 -17.66
CA ILE A 73 -17.51 -11.22 -18.91
C ILE A 73 -17.62 -12.14 -20.12
N LYS A 74 -16.74 -13.13 -20.26
CA LYS A 74 -16.80 -14.10 -21.37
C LYS A 74 -18.12 -14.86 -21.43
N THR A 75 -18.62 -15.34 -20.28
CA THR A 75 -19.89 -16.06 -20.23
C THR A 75 -21.08 -15.16 -20.55
N SER A 76 -21.03 -13.89 -20.14
CA SER A 76 -22.04 -12.90 -20.50
C SER A 76 -22.03 -12.61 -22.00
N ASP A 77 -20.85 -12.47 -22.61
CA ASP A 77 -20.69 -12.28 -24.06
C ASP A 77 -21.21 -13.50 -24.86
N GLU A 78 -20.90 -14.72 -24.42
CA GLU A 78 -21.41 -15.96 -25.03
C GLU A 78 -22.95 -16.05 -24.93
N MET A 79 -23.55 -15.71 -23.79
CA MET A 79 -25.00 -15.68 -23.62
C MET A 79 -25.67 -14.57 -24.46
N MET A 80 -25.04 -13.41 -24.59
CA MET A 80 -25.52 -12.34 -25.48
C MET A 80 -25.48 -12.77 -26.94
N GLY A 81 -24.40 -13.41 -27.39
CA GLY A 81 -24.27 -13.92 -28.75
C GLY A 81 -25.29 -15.01 -29.10
N THR A 82 -25.55 -15.94 -28.18
CA THR A 82 -26.58 -16.98 -28.35
C THR A 82 -28.00 -16.41 -28.40
N THR A 83 -28.30 -15.42 -27.56
CA THR A 83 -29.61 -14.72 -27.57
C THR A 83 -29.81 -13.92 -28.86
N ALA A 84 -28.76 -13.28 -29.38
CA ALA A 84 -28.82 -12.53 -30.63
C ALA A 84 -29.05 -13.42 -31.87
N ASN A 85 -28.55 -14.66 -31.86
CA ASN A 85 -28.72 -15.64 -32.94
C ASN A 85 -30.04 -16.44 -32.86
N MET A 86 -30.86 -16.23 -31.82
CA MET A 86 -32.19 -16.84 -31.67
C MET A 86 -33.32 -16.02 -32.33
N ARG A 87 -32.99 -14.98 -33.12
CA ARG A 87 -33.93 -14.27 -34.00
C ARG A 87 -33.88 -14.82 -35.42
#